data_AF-A0A1Q4BW53-F1
#
_entry.id   AF-A0A1Q4BW53-F1
#
_cell.length_a   1.000
_cell.length_b   1.000
_cell.length_c   1.000
_cell.angle_alpha   90.00
_cell.angle_beta   90.00
_cell.angle_gamma   90.00
#
_symmetry.space_group_name_H-M   'P 1'
#
loop_
_entity.id
_entity.type
_entity.pdbx_description
1 polymer ?
#
loop_
_entity_poly.entity_id
_entity_poly.type
_entity_poly.pdbx_seq_one_letter_code
_entity_poly.pdbx_strand_id
1 'polypeptide(L)'
;MKIHDQKQRLSIKGSDISGSLFDDVNASGATLHNVNMSGWHVDYVNLAGLRLTKANLAGASISESRYDGMTIDGIEVTELLAAYKLQTTKT
;
A
#
# COMPACT_ATOMS: atom_id res chain seq x y z
N MET A 1 -1.82 -11.00 -21.78
CA MET A 1 -1.41 -12.30 -21.21
C MET A 1 -2.35 -12.63 -20.06
N LYS A 2 -2.72 -13.89 -19.87
CA LYS A 2 -3.56 -14.34 -18.74
C LYS A 2 -2.82 -15.45 -18.01
N ILE A 3 -2.80 -15.40 -16.69
CA ILE A 3 -2.23 -16.43 -15.81
C ILE A 3 -3.32 -16.82 -14.82
N HIS A 4 -3.63 -18.11 -14.72
CA HIS A 4 -4.69 -18.64 -13.83
C HIS A 4 -4.16 -19.87 -13.10
N ASP A 5 -4.34 -19.92 -11.78
CA ASP A 5 -3.99 -21.08 -10.94
C ASP A 5 -2.54 -21.56 -11.07
N GLN A 6 -1.60 -20.66 -11.37
CA GLN A 6 -0.19 -20.98 -11.53
C GLN A 6 0.68 -20.26 -10.50
N LYS A 7 1.71 -20.96 -9.99
CA LYS A 7 2.81 -20.33 -9.25
C LYS A 7 3.95 -20.01 -10.22
N GLN A 8 4.11 -18.75 -10.58
CA GLN A 8 5.19 -18.29 -11.44
C GLN A 8 5.85 -17.02 -10.87
N ARG A 9 7.15 -16.85 -11.12
CA ARG A 9 7.84 -15.59 -10.85
C ARG A 9 7.66 -14.67 -12.04
N LEU A 10 6.96 -13.56 -11.84
CA LEU A 10 6.71 -12.57 -12.88
C LEU A 10 7.78 -11.46 -12.84
N SER A 11 8.38 -11.15 -13.99
CA SER A 11 9.31 -10.02 -14.16
C SER A 11 8.79 -9.11 -15.27
N ILE A 12 8.35 -7.91 -14.89
CA ILE A 12 7.84 -6.89 -15.80
C ILE A 12 8.80 -5.70 -15.75
N LYS A 13 9.39 -5.31 -16.89
CA LYS A 13 10.40 -4.25 -16.96
C LYS A 13 10.11 -3.36 -18.16
N GLY A 14 9.99 -2.05 -17.93
CA GLY A 14 9.77 -1.06 -18.98
C GLY A 14 8.50 -1.30 -19.81
N SER A 15 7.46 -1.88 -19.20
CA SER A 15 6.19 -2.20 -19.87
C SER A 15 5.05 -1.37 -19.27
N ASP A 16 4.10 -0.97 -20.10
CA ASP A 16 2.83 -0.43 -19.62
C ASP A 16 1.88 -1.60 -19.28
N ILE A 17 1.46 -1.66 -18.02
CA ILE A 17 0.51 -2.62 -17.50
C ILE A 17 -0.76 -1.94 -16.96
N SER A 18 -1.00 -0.68 -17.35
CA SER A 18 -2.21 0.04 -16.99
C SER A 18 -3.46 -0.74 -17.36
N GLY A 19 -4.47 -0.71 -16.49
CA GLY A 19 -5.71 -1.49 -16.64
C GLY A 19 -5.58 -2.99 -16.37
N SER A 20 -4.42 -3.49 -15.94
CA SER A 20 -4.29 -4.90 -15.50
C SER A 20 -5.06 -5.15 -14.21
N LEU A 21 -5.75 -6.29 -14.14
CA LEU A 21 -6.44 -6.76 -12.94
C LEU A 21 -5.57 -7.77 -12.19
N PHE A 22 -5.41 -7.57 -10.88
CA PHE A 22 -4.77 -8.51 -9.97
C PHE A 22 -5.80 -8.94 -8.93
N ASP A 23 -6.42 -10.09 -9.15
CA ASP A 23 -7.47 -10.65 -8.30
C ASP A 23 -6.98 -11.95 -7.66
N ASP A 24 -7.11 -12.06 -6.33
CA ASP A 24 -6.61 -13.19 -5.52
C ASP A 24 -5.14 -13.60 -5.79
N VAL A 25 -4.26 -12.61 -6.01
CA VAL A 25 -2.82 -12.86 -6.28
C VAL A 25 -1.98 -12.84 -5.00
N ASN A 26 -1.16 -13.87 -4.79
CA ASN A 26 -0.08 -13.82 -3.80
C ASN A 26 1.13 -13.06 -4.37
N ALA A 27 1.26 -11.78 -3.99
CA ALA A 27 2.40 -10.92 -4.33
C ALA A 27 3.42 -10.78 -3.18
N SER A 28 3.43 -11.70 -2.20
CA SER A 28 4.36 -11.64 -1.07
C SER A 28 5.82 -11.63 -1.54
N GLY A 29 6.60 -10.69 -1.01
CA GLY A 29 8.00 -10.49 -1.40
C GLY A 29 8.22 -9.87 -2.79
N ALA A 30 7.17 -9.39 -3.47
CA ALA A 30 7.33 -8.63 -4.70
C ALA A 30 8.04 -7.28 -4.44
N THR A 31 8.91 -6.89 -5.38
CA THR A 31 9.58 -5.58 -5.35
C THR A 31 9.04 -4.70 -6.46
N LEU A 32 8.50 -3.54 -6.09
CA LEU A 32 8.07 -2.51 -7.02
C LEU A 32 9.12 -1.40 -7.04
N HIS A 33 9.82 -1.23 -8.17
CA HIS A 33 10.82 -0.19 -8.36
C HIS A 33 10.45 0.64 -9.59
N ASN A 34 10.30 1.96 -9.41
CA ASN A 34 9.89 2.91 -10.44
C ASN A 34 8.55 2.55 -11.10
N VAL A 35 7.58 2.08 -10.31
CA VAL A 35 6.23 1.76 -10.78
C VAL A 35 5.32 2.95 -10.53
N ASN A 36 4.56 3.37 -11.55
CA ASN A 36 3.48 4.32 -11.36
C ASN A 36 2.23 3.58 -10.86
N MET A 37 1.83 3.87 -9.62
CA MET A 37 0.61 3.34 -8.99
C MET A 37 -0.51 4.40 -8.89
N SER A 38 -0.41 5.50 -9.63
CA SER A 38 -1.45 6.54 -9.62
C SER A 38 -2.81 5.97 -10.02
N GLY A 39 -3.83 6.24 -9.20
CA GLY A 39 -5.20 5.78 -9.46
C GLY A 39 -5.46 4.31 -9.11
N TRP A 40 -4.51 3.62 -8.47
CA TRP A 40 -4.76 2.27 -7.96
C TRP A 40 -5.81 2.29 -6.86
N HIS A 41 -6.76 1.37 -6.97
CA HIS A 41 -7.68 1.02 -5.89
C HIS A 41 -7.25 -0.34 -5.35
N VAL A 42 -7.10 -0.42 -4.03
CA VAL A 42 -6.50 -1.60 -3.40
C VAL A 42 -7.32 -1.94 -2.16
N ASP A 43 -8.28 -2.85 -2.32
CA ASP A 43 -9.14 -3.32 -1.24
C ASP A 43 -8.70 -4.71 -0.76
N TYR A 44 -8.97 -5.01 0.52
CA TYR A 44 -8.74 -6.34 1.11
C TYR A 44 -7.30 -6.88 0.96
N VAL A 45 -6.30 -5.99 0.94
CA VAL A 45 -4.88 -6.37 0.84
C VAL A 45 -4.19 -6.48 2.19
N ASN A 46 -3.21 -7.39 2.26
CA ASN A 46 -2.26 -7.43 3.36
C ASN A 46 -1.00 -6.64 3.01
N LEU A 47 -0.84 -5.45 3.60
CA LEU A 47 0.36 -4.61 3.48
C LEU A 47 1.27 -4.69 4.72
N ALA A 48 1.10 -5.69 5.59
CA ALA A 48 1.94 -5.83 6.78
C ALA A 48 3.42 -5.95 6.39
N GLY A 49 4.25 -5.09 6.98
CA GLY A 49 5.69 -5.02 6.68
C GLY A 49 6.05 -4.28 5.38
N LEU A 50 5.08 -3.71 4.66
CA LEU A 50 5.35 -2.84 3.51
C LEU A 50 6.23 -1.65 3.92
N ARG A 51 7.27 -1.39 3.14
CA ARG A 51 8.13 -0.21 3.29
C ARG A 51 8.03 0.66 2.06
N LEU A 52 7.52 1.88 2.25
CA LEU A 52 7.45 2.90 1.21
C LEU A 52 8.56 3.91 1.46
N THR A 53 9.58 3.93 0.59
CA THR A 53 10.73 4.84 0.70
C THR A 53 10.80 5.69 -0.55
N LYS A 54 10.84 7.02 -0.38
CA LYS A 54 10.81 8.01 -1.48
C LYS A 54 9.58 7.84 -2.39
N ALA A 55 8.45 7.41 -1.83
CA ALA A 55 7.18 7.29 -2.54
C ALA A 55 6.40 8.61 -2.47
N ASN A 56 5.67 8.94 -3.55
CA ASN A 56 4.67 9.99 -3.49
C ASN A 56 3.37 9.42 -2.90
N LEU A 57 2.99 9.88 -1.70
CA LEU A 57 1.76 9.49 -1.00
C LEU A 57 0.68 10.58 -1.03
N ALA A 58 0.86 11.63 -1.84
CA ALA A 58 -0.13 12.70 -1.96
C ALA A 58 -1.48 12.14 -2.44
N GLY A 59 -2.54 12.43 -1.69
CA GLY A 59 -3.88 11.93 -1.95
C GLY A 59 -4.15 10.49 -1.49
N ALA A 60 -3.18 9.81 -0.85
CA ALA A 60 -3.43 8.51 -0.25
C ALA A 60 -4.42 8.62 0.91
N SER A 61 -5.38 7.69 0.96
CA SER A 61 -6.34 7.56 2.05
C SER A 61 -6.23 6.16 2.64
N ILE A 62 -6.27 6.07 3.97
CA ILE A 62 -6.30 4.80 4.70
C ILE A 62 -7.58 4.82 5.53
N SER A 63 -8.55 4.00 5.13
CA SER A 63 -9.84 3.85 5.79
C SER A 63 -10.11 2.37 6.06
N GLU A 64 -10.85 2.10 7.14
CA GLU A 64 -11.34 0.74 7.46
C GLU A 64 -10.23 -0.34 7.50
N SER A 65 -9.00 0.09 7.80
CA SER A 65 -7.80 -0.75 7.76
C SER A 65 -7.22 -0.95 9.15
N ARG A 66 -6.49 -2.05 9.35
CA ARG A 66 -5.65 -2.25 10.53
C ARG A 66 -4.31 -1.52 10.33
N TYR A 67 -3.98 -0.60 11.21
CA TYR A 67 -2.75 0.22 11.14
C TYR A 67 -1.87 0.11 12.39
N ASP A 68 -2.09 -0.89 13.24
CA ASP A 68 -1.21 -1.19 14.38
C ASP A 68 0.23 -1.47 13.90
N GLY A 69 1.21 -0.78 14.47
CA GLY A 69 2.62 -0.88 14.06
C GLY A 69 2.96 -0.10 12.78
N MET A 70 2.00 0.64 12.18
CA MET A 70 2.27 1.49 11.03
C MET A 70 2.94 2.78 11.49
N THR A 71 4.08 3.12 10.87
CA THR A 71 4.82 4.33 11.18
C THR A 71 4.83 5.34 10.03
N ILE A 72 4.72 6.63 10.34
CA ILE A 72 5.03 7.75 9.43
C ILE A 72 6.26 8.46 10.00
N ASP A 73 7.35 8.55 9.23
CA ASP A 73 8.64 9.08 9.67
C ASP A 73 9.15 8.50 11.01
N GLY A 74 8.85 7.21 11.23
CA GLY A 74 9.23 6.46 12.44
C GLY A 74 8.30 6.66 13.64
N ILE A 75 7.24 7.45 13.51
CA ILE A 75 6.24 7.68 14.57
C ILE A 75 5.04 6.77 14.32
N GLU A 76 4.60 6.04 15.34
CA GLU A 76 3.42 5.19 15.28
C GLU A 76 2.16 6.01 14.95
N VAL A 77 1.37 5.56 13.97
CA VAL A 77 0.15 6.26 13.55
C VAL A 77 -0.90 6.28 14.65
N THR A 78 -0.93 5.27 15.51
CA THR A 78 -1.78 5.25 16.71
C THR A 78 -1.47 6.42 17.65
N GLU A 79 -0.20 6.79 17.80
CA GLU A 79 0.24 7.95 18.60
C GLU A 79 -0.17 9.27 17.92
N LEU A 80 0.05 9.39 16.60
CA LEU A 80 -0.37 10.56 15.83
C LEU A 80 -1.88 10.83 15.96
N LEU A 81 -2.69 9.77 15.82
CA LEU A 81 -4.16 9.88 15.93
C LEU A 81 -4.60 10.20 17.36
N ALA A 82 -3.93 9.65 18.38
CA ALA A 82 -4.21 9.99 19.77
C ALA A 82 -3.91 11.47 20.06
N ALA A 83 -2.76 11.98 19.58
CA ALA A 83 -2.37 13.37 19.72
C ALA A 83 -3.36 14.33 19.04
N TYR A 84 -3.84 13.99 17.83
CA TYR A 84 -4.88 14.76 17.14
C TYR A 84 -6.18 14.83 17.95
N LYS A 85 -6.67 13.67 18.43
CA LYS A 85 -7.92 13.59 19.21
C LYS A 85 -7.87 14.44 20.48
N LEU A 86 -6.72 14.48 21.17
CA LEU A 86 -6.51 15.28 22.38
C LEU A 86 -6.53 16.80 22.11
N GLN A 87 -6.11 17.24 20.92
CA GLN A 87 -6.18 18.65 20.53
C GLN A 87 -7.63 19.05 20.22
N THR A 88 -8.37 18.19 19.54
CA THR A 88 -9.77 18.47 19.17
C THR A 88 -10.74 18.43 20.35
N THR A 89 -10.40 17.77 21.47
CA THR A 89 -11.24 17.76 22.69
C THR A 89 -11.06 19.00 23.57
N LYS A 90 -10.04 19.82 23.32
CA LYS A 90 -9.78 21.07 24.07
C LYS A 90 -10.46 22.30 23.46
N THR A 91 -11.23 22.12 22.40
CA THR A 91 -11.96 23.17 21.67
C THR A 91 -13.45 22.92 21.85
#